data_AF-A0A1W9M0B7-F1
#
_entry.id   AF-A0A1W9M0B7-F1
#
_cell.length_a   1.000
_cell.length_b   1.000
_cell.length_c   1.000
_cell.angle_alpha   90.00
_cell.angle_beta   90.00
_cell.angle_gamma   90.00
#
_symmetry.space_group_name_H-M   'P 1'
#
loop_
_entity.id
_entity.type
_entity.pdbx_description
1 polymer ?
#
loop_
_entity_poly.entity_id
_entity_poly.type
_entity_poly.pdbx_seq_one_letter_code
_entity_poly.pdbx_strand_id
1 'polypeptide(L)'
;MIKTTLILLTAIICVFPLNTFGGCTCGVQPPPEMGGNCAEGNCKNGTGVMTRTDGTRYEGEFKDSLPHGKGVFVYPEMKTEKKGAYSFLISGKYEGGVKKGLKEGQGIFTFLSGTKYVGHFENDRMKGRGIMTVPGGIVYEGEFDNDIPQGKGTVIFPDGRKYTGEVSSNSMSGKGEMTFPDGRKYVGEFQMNKMQGQGMMRYPDGRKEEGLFSEDKFIGKNKPDENGNG
;
A
#
# COMPACT_ATOMS: atom_id res chain seq x y z
N MET A 1 -3.79 29.65 -3.40
CA MET A 1 -2.73 28.63 -3.48
C MET A 1 -2.95 27.56 -2.40
N ILE A 2 -4.01 26.75 -2.50
CA ILE A 2 -4.22 25.55 -1.66
C ILE A 2 -5.10 24.59 -2.48
N LYS A 3 -4.52 23.89 -3.46
CA LYS A 3 -5.23 22.83 -4.22
C LYS A 3 -4.40 21.56 -4.42
N THR A 4 -3.18 21.51 -3.90
CA THR A 4 -2.20 20.45 -4.20
C THR A 4 -2.29 19.25 -3.25
N THR A 5 -2.95 19.37 -2.10
CA THR A 5 -2.88 18.36 -1.03
C THR A 5 -3.82 17.16 -1.24
N LEU A 6 -4.82 17.25 -2.15
CA LEU A 6 -5.80 16.18 -2.35
C LEU A 6 -5.41 15.16 -3.45
N ILE A 7 -4.26 15.35 -4.11
CA ILE A 7 -3.83 14.55 -5.27
C ILE A 7 -2.96 13.34 -4.85
N LEU A 8 -2.42 13.30 -3.62
CA LEU A 8 -1.52 12.21 -3.22
C LEU A 8 -2.20 10.89 -2.84
N LEU A 9 -3.52 10.86 -2.61
CA LEU A 9 -4.28 9.61 -2.49
C LEU A 9 -4.90 9.14 -3.81
N THR A 10 -4.98 10.01 -4.82
CA THR A 10 -5.48 9.63 -6.15
C THR A 10 -4.39 9.07 -7.07
N ALA A 11 -3.11 9.17 -6.69
CA ALA A 11 -2.01 8.52 -7.42
C ALA A 11 -1.95 6.99 -7.24
N ILE A 12 -2.88 6.39 -6.49
CA ILE A 12 -3.14 4.93 -6.42
C ILE A 12 -4.46 4.59 -7.15
N ILE A 13 -4.96 5.47 -8.03
CA ILE A 13 -6.17 5.23 -8.83
C ILE A 13 -5.78 5.25 -10.31
N CYS A 14 -5.44 4.07 -10.85
CA CYS A 14 -5.75 3.59 -12.20
C CYS A 14 -4.78 2.47 -12.62
N VAL A 15 -5.06 1.23 -12.20
CA VAL A 15 -4.92 0.08 -13.11
C VAL A 15 -6.00 -0.95 -12.76
N PHE A 16 -7.28 -0.62 -12.92
CA PHE A 16 -8.33 -1.59 -13.30
C PHE A 16 -9.58 -0.79 -13.74
N PRO A 17 -9.91 -0.75 -15.04
CA PRO A 17 -11.25 -0.34 -15.43
C PRO A 17 -12.23 -1.45 -14.99
N LEU A 18 -13.12 -1.11 -14.06
CA LEU A 18 -14.36 -1.85 -13.82
C LEU A 18 -15.26 -1.68 -15.05
N ASN A 19 -15.14 -2.60 -16.01
CA ASN A 19 -16.22 -3.21 -16.80
C ASN A 19 -15.67 -3.82 -18.09
N THR A 20 -15.51 -5.14 -18.08
CA THR A 20 -16.23 -6.03 -19.02
C THR A 20 -16.29 -7.42 -18.37
N PHE A 21 -17.48 -8.01 -18.39
CA PHE A 21 -17.71 -9.40 -18.04
C PHE A 21 -16.79 -10.31 -18.87
N GLY A 22 -15.91 -11.03 -18.19
CA GLY A 22 -15.02 -12.03 -18.78
C GLY A 22 -14.04 -12.48 -17.71
N GLY A 23 -14.25 -13.68 -17.17
CA GLY A 23 -13.48 -14.22 -16.05
C GLY A 23 -11.98 -14.16 -16.31
N CYS A 24 -11.30 -13.19 -15.70
CA CYS A 24 -9.86 -13.25 -15.52
C CYS A 24 -9.63 -14.07 -14.26
N THR A 25 -9.37 -15.36 -14.43
CA THR A 25 -8.65 -16.10 -13.42
C THR A 25 -7.33 -15.34 -13.21
N CYS A 26 -7.03 -14.95 -11.97
CA CYS A 26 -5.69 -14.57 -11.57
C CYS A 26 -4.83 -15.84 -11.64
N GLY A 27 -4.54 -16.27 -12.87
CA GLY A 27 -3.57 -17.31 -13.14
C GLY A 27 -2.23 -16.79 -12.66
N VAL A 28 -1.71 -17.46 -11.64
CA VAL A 28 -0.31 -17.36 -11.22
C VAL A 28 0.52 -17.51 -12.49
N GLN A 29 1.05 -16.41 -13.01
CA GLN A 29 2.05 -16.52 -14.06
C GLN A 29 3.21 -17.30 -13.43
N PRO A 30 3.67 -18.40 -14.05
CA PRO A 30 4.83 -19.12 -13.56
C PRO A 30 5.96 -18.11 -13.41
N PRO A 31 6.79 -18.21 -12.34
CA PRO A 31 7.87 -17.26 -12.15
C PRO A 31 8.69 -17.18 -13.45
N PRO A 32 8.97 -15.95 -13.95
CA PRO A 32 9.74 -15.78 -15.17
C PRO A 32 11.03 -16.59 -15.05
N GLU A 33 11.38 -17.29 -16.13
CA GLU A 33 12.48 -18.24 -16.18
C GLU A 33 13.69 -17.67 -15.42
N MET A 34 14.07 -18.35 -14.32
CA MET A 34 15.16 -17.92 -13.44
C MET A 34 16.54 -18.18 -14.08
N GLY A 35 16.65 -17.94 -15.38
CA GLY A 35 17.92 -17.87 -16.08
C GLY A 35 18.66 -16.61 -15.64
N GLY A 36 19.86 -16.78 -15.11
CA GLY A 36 20.72 -15.68 -14.71
C GLY A 36 22.18 -16.11 -14.72
N ASN A 37 23.06 -15.16 -14.98
CA ASN A 37 24.50 -15.40 -14.95
C ASN A 37 25.00 -15.13 -13.53
N CYS A 38 25.69 -16.11 -12.95
CA CYS A 38 26.44 -15.89 -11.71
C CYS A 38 27.63 -14.99 -12.04
N ALA A 39 27.61 -13.76 -11.54
CA ALA A 39 28.66 -12.78 -11.77
C ALA A 39 29.83 -13.01 -10.81
N GLU A 40 29.54 -13.28 -9.53
CA GLU A 40 30.55 -13.42 -8.47
C GLU A 40 30.10 -14.45 -7.42
N GLY A 41 31.07 -15.09 -6.76
CA GLY A 41 30.84 -16.01 -5.64
C GLY A 41 30.28 -17.38 -6.03
N ASN A 42 29.59 -18.03 -5.09
CA ASN A 42 29.02 -19.36 -5.26
C ASN A 42 27.50 -19.29 -5.34
N CYS A 43 26.98 -19.07 -6.55
CA CYS A 43 25.55 -19.03 -6.79
C CYS A 43 24.86 -20.40 -6.79
N LYS A 44 25.55 -21.50 -6.45
CA LYS A 44 24.94 -22.85 -6.35
C LYS A 44 24.49 -23.16 -4.93
N ASN A 45 25.42 -23.07 -3.97
CA ASN A 45 25.20 -23.33 -2.56
C ASN A 45 26.20 -22.51 -1.73
N GLY A 46 25.85 -21.27 -1.40
CA GLY A 46 26.76 -20.32 -0.78
C GLY A 46 26.29 -18.90 -0.96
N THR A 47 27.19 -17.93 -0.91
CA THR A 47 26.88 -16.52 -1.17
C THR A 47 27.43 -16.10 -2.52
N GLY A 48 26.68 -15.29 -3.25
CA GLY A 48 27.11 -14.80 -4.54
C GLY A 48 26.28 -13.64 -5.06
N VAL A 49 26.55 -13.32 -6.31
CA VAL A 49 25.90 -12.26 -7.06
C VAL A 49 25.43 -12.84 -8.37
N MET A 50 24.15 -12.66 -8.67
CA MET A 50 23.54 -13.10 -9.93
C MET A 50 22.86 -11.93 -10.61
N THR A 51 23.01 -11.85 -11.93
CA THR A 51 22.20 -10.97 -12.77
C THR A 51 21.27 -11.82 -13.63
N ARG A 52 19.97 -11.64 -13.46
CA ARG A 52 18.92 -12.29 -14.26
C ARG A 52 18.85 -11.69 -15.66
N THR A 53 18.24 -12.41 -16.60
CA THR A 53 18.05 -11.96 -17.99
C THR A 53 17.22 -10.67 -18.10
N ASP A 54 16.32 -10.42 -17.14
CA ASP A 54 15.54 -9.17 -17.03
C ASP A 54 16.35 -7.98 -16.49
N GLY A 55 17.64 -8.18 -16.17
CA GLY A 55 18.53 -7.19 -15.57
C GLY A 55 18.43 -7.08 -14.06
N THR A 56 17.54 -7.83 -13.40
CA THR A 56 17.46 -7.89 -11.93
C THR A 56 18.77 -8.44 -11.36
N ARG A 57 19.36 -7.70 -10.43
CA ARG A 57 20.53 -8.15 -9.68
C ARG A 57 20.09 -8.72 -8.34
N TYR A 58 20.61 -9.88 -7.99
CA TYR A 58 20.49 -10.47 -6.67
C TYR A 58 21.87 -10.61 -6.04
N GLU A 59 21.97 -10.24 -4.78
CA GLU A 59 23.17 -10.42 -3.96
C GLU A 59 22.76 -11.03 -2.62
N GLY A 60 23.32 -12.19 -2.30
CA GLY A 60 22.96 -12.88 -1.07
C GLY A 60 23.25 -14.37 -1.11
N GLU A 61 22.49 -15.10 -0.30
CA GLU A 61 22.60 -16.54 -0.13
C GLU A 61 21.90 -17.32 -1.26
N PHE A 62 22.45 -18.48 -1.60
CA PHE A 62 21.96 -19.38 -2.64
C PHE A 62 21.88 -20.80 -2.11
N LYS A 63 20.85 -21.51 -2.56
CA LYS A 63 20.67 -22.94 -2.35
C LYS A 63 20.09 -23.57 -3.61
N ASP A 64 20.70 -24.66 -4.07
CA ASP A 64 20.31 -25.39 -5.29
C ASP A 64 20.20 -24.48 -6.52
N SER A 65 21.16 -23.57 -6.66
CA SER A 65 21.23 -22.55 -7.72
C SER A 65 20.13 -21.49 -7.69
N LEU A 66 19.38 -21.39 -6.59
CA LEU A 66 18.32 -20.41 -6.41
C LEU A 66 18.65 -19.44 -5.27
N PRO A 67 18.30 -18.14 -5.38
CA PRO A 67 18.29 -17.23 -4.26
C PRO A 67 17.51 -17.80 -3.07
N HIS A 68 18.12 -17.81 -1.89
CA HIS A 68 17.56 -18.43 -0.69
C HIS A 68 18.23 -17.88 0.56
N GLY A 69 17.52 -17.72 1.67
CA GLY A 69 18.10 -17.17 2.90
C GLY A 69 18.01 -15.64 2.90
N LYS A 70 19.06 -14.93 3.32
CA LYS A 70 19.07 -13.46 3.28
C LYS A 70 19.64 -12.96 1.97
N GLY A 71 19.08 -11.87 1.45
CA GLY A 71 19.67 -11.19 0.31
C GLY A 71 18.98 -9.91 -0.09
N VAL A 72 19.49 -9.35 -1.18
CA VAL A 72 19.10 -8.06 -1.74
C VAL A 72 18.74 -8.27 -3.21
N PHE A 73 17.53 -7.87 -3.60
CA PHE A 73 17.19 -7.71 -5.01
C PHE A 73 17.24 -6.23 -5.39
N VAL A 74 17.86 -5.93 -6.53
CA VAL A 74 17.83 -4.63 -7.19
C VAL A 74 17.14 -4.82 -8.54
N TYR A 75 15.92 -4.32 -8.64
CA TYR A 75 15.10 -4.38 -9.84
C TYR A 75 15.38 -3.14 -10.69
N PRO A 76 15.88 -3.30 -11.93
CA PRO A 76 16.21 -2.17 -12.79
C PRO A 76 14.95 -1.41 -13.19
N GLU A 77 15.13 -0.14 -13.55
CA GLU A 77 14.08 0.62 -14.24
C GLU A 77 13.69 -0.09 -15.54
N MET A 78 12.45 -0.57 -15.63
CA MET A 78 11.95 -1.15 -16.87
C MET A 78 11.90 -0.08 -17.97
N LYS A 79 12.74 -0.23 -18.99
CA LYS A 79 12.87 0.70 -20.13
C LYS A 79 11.79 0.53 -21.21
N THR A 80 10.82 -0.36 -21.04
CA THR A 80 9.87 -0.71 -22.09
C THR A 80 8.92 0.44 -22.43
N GLU A 81 8.67 0.61 -23.74
CA GLU A 81 7.89 1.69 -24.36
C GLU A 81 6.41 1.74 -23.94
N LYS A 82 5.94 0.75 -23.17
CA LYS A 82 4.63 0.79 -22.49
C LYS A 82 4.80 1.46 -21.12
N LYS A 83 5.03 2.77 -21.13
CA LYS A 83 5.02 3.65 -19.95
C LYS A 83 3.64 3.63 -19.29
N GLY A 84 3.41 2.66 -18.42
CA GLY A 84 2.28 2.64 -17.49
C GLY A 84 2.78 2.78 -16.05
N ALA A 85 1.93 3.27 -15.14
CA ALA A 85 2.21 3.41 -13.71
C ALA A 85 2.75 2.12 -13.04
N TYR A 86 2.56 0.96 -13.69
CA TYR A 86 2.97 -0.37 -13.25
C TYR A 86 4.50 -0.57 -13.17
N SER A 87 5.32 0.08 -14.00
CA SER A 87 6.79 -0.10 -13.96
C SER A 87 7.42 0.45 -12.68
N PHE A 88 6.86 1.54 -12.13
CA PHE A 88 7.29 2.14 -10.86
C PHE A 88 6.92 1.28 -9.64
N LEU A 89 5.95 0.37 -9.79
CA LEU A 89 5.48 -0.51 -8.71
C LEU A 89 6.28 -1.82 -8.63
N ILE A 90 7.14 -2.11 -9.60
CA ILE A 90 7.95 -3.34 -9.64
C ILE A 90 9.45 -3.03 -9.52
N SER A 91 9.85 -1.81 -9.89
CA SER A 91 11.25 -1.39 -9.81
C SER A 91 11.59 -0.85 -8.42
N GLY A 92 12.77 -1.18 -7.91
CA GLY A 92 13.18 -0.79 -6.57
C GLY A 92 14.25 -1.69 -5.98
N LYS A 93 14.43 -1.60 -4.67
CA LYS A 93 15.36 -2.43 -3.89
C LYS A 93 14.60 -3.18 -2.82
N TYR A 94 14.75 -4.50 -2.79
CA TYR A 94 14.31 -5.35 -1.70
C TYR A 94 15.51 -5.81 -0.87
N GLU A 95 15.36 -5.81 0.46
CA GLU A 95 16.32 -6.37 1.41
C GLU A 95 15.56 -7.24 2.41
N GLY A 96 15.88 -8.52 2.50
CA GLY A 96 15.18 -9.40 3.44
C GLY A 96 15.35 -10.89 3.16
N GLY A 97 14.39 -11.67 3.62
CA GLY A 97 14.34 -13.10 3.41
C GLY A 97 13.92 -13.49 1.99
N VAL A 98 14.50 -14.57 1.49
CA VAL A 98 14.28 -15.09 0.15
C VAL A 98 14.15 -16.59 0.23
N LYS A 99 13.21 -17.15 -0.53
CA LYS A 99 13.00 -18.59 -0.61
C LYS A 99 12.70 -18.98 -2.04
N LYS A 100 13.58 -19.79 -2.62
CA LYS A 100 13.45 -20.29 -4.00
C LYS A 100 13.25 -19.15 -5.01
N GLY A 101 14.04 -18.09 -4.90
CA GLY A 101 13.99 -16.96 -5.82
C GLY A 101 12.94 -15.88 -5.54
N LEU A 102 12.07 -16.07 -4.54
CA LEU A 102 10.98 -15.17 -4.18
C LEU A 102 11.22 -14.50 -2.82
N LYS A 103 10.79 -13.25 -2.64
CA LYS A 103 10.76 -12.55 -1.34
C LYS A 103 9.87 -13.32 -0.36
N GLU A 104 10.37 -13.55 0.84
CA GLU A 104 9.72 -14.38 1.86
C GLU A 104 10.12 -13.91 3.26
N GLY A 105 9.17 -13.90 4.21
CA GLY A 105 9.44 -13.49 5.58
C GLY A 105 9.55 -11.96 5.73
N GLN A 106 10.28 -11.51 6.75
CA GLN A 106 10.45 -10.08 7.00
C GLN A 106 11.39 -9.45 5.95
N GLY A 107 11.04 -8.26 5.48
CA GLY A 107 11.87 -7.51 4.56
C GLY A 107 11.47 -6.06 4.42
N ILE A 108 12.28 -5.35 3.65
CA ILE A 108 12.12 -3.95 3.32
C ILE A 108 12.09 -3.84 1.80
N PHE A 109 11.09 -3.17 1.24
CA PHE A 109 11.05 -2.82 -0.16
C PHE A 109 11.04 -1.31 -0.31
N THR A 110 12.02 -0.76 -1.01
CA THR A 110 12.07 0.67 -1.36
C THR A 110 11.80 0.77 -2.85
N PHE A 111 10.61 1.28 -3.19
CA PHE A 111 10.18 1.50 -4.56
C PHE A 111 10.93 2.68 -5.16
N LEU A 112 11.12 2.70 -6.48
CA LEU A 112 11.71 3.86 -7.16
C LEU A 112 10.88 5.14 -7.01
N SER A 113 9.57 5.02 -6.74
CA SER A 113 8.73 6.15 -6.40
C SER A 113 9.16 6.86 -5.10
N GLY A 114 10.00 6.23 -4.27
CA GLY A 114 10.35 6.67 -2.93
C GLY A 114 9.43 6.09 -1.85
N THR A 115 8.37 5.35 -2.22
CA THR A 115 7.57 4.59 -1.26
C THR A 115 8.45 3.53 -0.61
N LYS A 116 8.27 3.30 0.69
CA LYS A 116 8.97 2.26 1.44
C LYS A 116 7.97 1.39 2.18
N TYR A 117 8.08 0.08 2.01
CA TYR A 117 7.38 -0.91 2.81
C TYR A 117 8.35 -1.63 3.74
N VAL A 118 7.94 -1.87 4.97
CA VAL A 118 8.64 -2.68 5.96
C VAL A 118 7.63 -3.65 6.55
N GLY A 119 7.82 -4.95 6.37
CA GLY A 119 6.89 -5.95 6.87
C GLY A 119 7.12 -7.33 6.29
N HIS A 120 6.07 -8.14 6.31
CA HIS A 120 6.14 -9.52 5.90
C HIS A 120 5.82 -9.72 4.41
N PHE A 121 6.56 -10.64 3.80
CA PHE A 121 6.42 -11.06 2.41
C PHE A 121 6.11 -12.55 2.35
N GLU A 122 5.22 -12.93 1.46
CA GLU A 122 4.90 -14.33 1.16
C GLU A 122 4.79 -14.46 -0.36
N ASN A 123 5.57 -15.37 -0.97
CA ASN A 123 5.56 -15.61 -2.41
C ASN A 123 5.65 -14.30 -3.24
N ASP A 124 6.66 -13.46 -2.96
CA ASP A 124 6.91 -12.18 -3.63
C ASP A 124 5.92 -11.04 -3.35
N ARG A 125 4.88 -11.25 -2.53
CA ARG A 125 3.84 -10.26 -2.21
C ARG A 125 3.95 -9.76 -0.77
N MET A 126 3.61 -8.49 -0.52
CA MET A 126 3.41 -7.96 0.84
C MET A 126 2.16 -8.61 1.45
N LYS A 127 2.29 -9.12 2.68
CA LYS A 127 1.21 -9.85 3.36
C LYS A 127 1.30 -9.72 4.88
N GLY A 128 0.15 -9.75 5.55
CA GLY A 128 0.06 -9.55 6.99
C GLY A 128 0.47 -8.13 7.39
N ARG A 129 0.94 -7.97 8.63
CA ARG A 129 1.28 -6.63 9.14
C ARG A 129 2.51 -6.02 8.47
N GLY A 130 2.41 -4.74 8.15
CA GLY A 130 3.53 -3.94 7.69
C GLY A 130 3.29 -2.44 7.87
N ILE A 131 4.34 -1.69 7.57
CA ILE A 131 4.37 -0.23 7.57
C ILE A 131 4.72 0.23 6.16
N MET A 132 3.86 1.03 5.55
CA MET A 132 4.10 1.68 4.26
C MET A 132 4.23 3.19 4.46
N THR A 133 5.37 3.75 4.06
CA THR A 133 5.64 5.19 4.04
C THR A 133 5.65 5.66 2.61
N VAL A 134 4.81 6.64 2.28
CA VAL A 134 4.69 7.22 0.94
C VAL A 134 5.40 8.58 0.92
N PRO A 135 6.03 8.99 -0.20
CA PRO A 135 6.51 10.36 -0.37
C PRO A 135 5.43 11.38 -0.02
N GLY A 136 5.81 12.45 0.66
CA GLY A 136 4.85 13.40 1.24
C GLY A 136 4.47 13.10 2.69
N GLY A 137 5.02 12.05 3.31
CA GLY A 137 4.99 11.83 4.75
C GLY A 137 3.74 11.10 5.27
N ILE A 138 2.92 10.55 4.38
CA ILE A 138 1.82 9.67 4.77
C ILE A 138 2.41 8.32 5.20
N VAL A 139 2.01 7.84 6.37
CA VAL A 139 2.39 6.53 6.90
C VAL A 139 1.14 5.70 7.13
N TYR A 140 1.12 4.49 6.60
CA TYR A 140 0.13 3.46 6.91
C TYR A 140 0.79 2.34 7.69
N GLU A 141 0.16 1.93 8.79
CA GLU A 141 0.52 0.75 9.58
C GLU A 141 -0.72 -0.14 9.71
N GLY A 142 -0.66 -1.36 9.20
CA GLY A 142 -1.82 -2.25 9.21
C GLY A 142 -1.59 -3.53 8.45
N GLU A 143 -2.68 -4.22 8.11
CA GLU A 143 -2.65 -5.49 7.40
C GLU A 143 -2.55 -5.29 5.88
N PHE A 144 -1.82 -6.19 5.23
CA PHE A 144 -1.67 -6.26 3.78
C PHE A 144 -2.09 -7.64 3.30
N ASP A 145 -2.63 -7.71 2.11
CA ASP A 145 -2.84 -8.97 1.40
C ASP A 145 -2.62 -8.74 -0.09
N ASN A 146 -1.75 -9.55 -0.68
CA ASN A 146 -1.37 -9.47 -2.08
C ASN A 146 -1.02 -8.03 -2.52
N ASP A 147 -0.16 -7.36 -1.75
CA ASP A 147 0.29 -5.97 -1.96
C ASP A 147 -0.73 -4.86 -1.63
N ILE A 148 -1.94 -5.21 -1.17
CA ILE A 148 -3.01 -4.26 -0.92
C ILE A 148 -3.22 -4.05 0.59
N PRO A 149 -3.10 -2.82 1.12
CA PRO A 149 -3.61 -2.40 2.42
C PRO A 149 -5.08 -2.79 2.60
N GLN A 150 -5.37 -3.55 3.64
CA GLN A 150 -6.72 -4.00 3.93
C GLN A 150 -6.95 -4.28 5.42
N GLY A 151 -8.21 -4.49 5.81
CA GLY A 151 -8.56 -4.84 7.19
C GLY A 151 -8.44 -3.65 8.13
N LYS A 152 -7.79 -3.83 9.29
CA LYS A 152 -7.61 -2.75 10.27
C LYS A 152 -6.24 -2.11 10.12
N GLY A 153 -6.18 -0.78 10.20
CA GLY A 153 -4.91 -0.07 10.20
C GLY A 153 -5.01 1.34 10.73
N THR A 154 -3.84 1.97 10.80
CA THR A 154 -3.64 3.35 11.19
C THR A 154 -3.01 4.13 10.04
N VAL A 155 -3.56 5.30 9.72
CA VAL A 155 -2.96 6.24 8.76
C VAL A 155 -2.54 7.49 9.52
N ILE A 156 -1.28 7.90 9.37
CA ILE A 156 -0.75 9.15 9.90
C ILE A 156 -0.52 10.07 8.71
N PHE A 157 -1.10 11.25 8.77
CA PHE A 157 -0.98 12.27 7.73
C PHE A 157 0.11 13.27 8.08
N PRO A 158 0.76 13.88 7.08
CA PRO A 158 1.82 14.87 7.30
C PRO A 158 1.33 16.14 8.03
N ASP A 159 0.03 16.43 7.97
CA ASP A 159 -0.58 17.54 8.71
C ASP A 159 -0.87 17.21 10.18
N GLY A 160 -0.51 16.01 10.65
CA GLY A 160 -0.70 15.56 12.02
C GLY A 160 -2.06 14.90 12.29
N ARG A 161 -2.95 14.80 11.29
CA ARG A 161 -4.14 13.95 11.43
C ARG A 161 -3.73 12.49 11.59
N LYS A 162 -4.54 11.74 12.33
CA LYS A 162 -4.37 10.29 12.51
C LYS A 162 -5.72 9.60 12.40
N TYR A 163 -5.78 8.60 11.53
CA TYR A 163 -6.90 7.70 11.38
C TYR A 163 -6.58 6.33 11.98
N THR A 164 -7.55 5.69 12.63
CA THR A 164 -7.49 4.27 13.01
C THR A 164 -8.85 3.63 12.73
N GLY A 165 -8.87 2.59 11.91
CA GLY A 165 -10.13 1.94 11.54
C GLY A 165 -9.99 0.95 10.40
N GLU A 166 -11.09 0.72 9.71
CA GLU A 166 -11.17 -0.15 8.54
C GLU A 166 -10.53 0.50 7.29
N VAL A 167 -9.75 -0.28 6.57
CA VAL A 167 -9.10 0.11 5.32
C VAL A 167 -9.45 -0.96 4.29
N SER A 168 -9.84 -0.53 3.10
CA SER A 168 -10.11 -1.42 1.97
C SER A 168 -9.66 -0.75 0.69
N SER A 169 -8.99 -1.50 -0.18
CA SER A 169 -8.59 -1.03 -1.52
C SER A 169 -7.84 0.31 -1.46
N ASN A 170 -6.83 0.42 -0.59
CA ASN A 170 -6.01 1.62 -0.38
C ASN A 170 -6.75 2.85 0.16
N SER A 171 -7.96 2.71 0.73
CA SER A 171 -8.72 3.84 1.26
C SER A 171 -9.27 3.55 2.65
N MET A 172 -9.36 4.59 3.48
CA MET A 172 -10.16 4.56 4.72
C MET A 172 -11.61 4.30 4.34
N SER A 173 -12.19 3.28 4.96
CA SER A 173 -13.54 2.80 4.67
C SER A 173 -14.19 2.26 5.93
N GLY A 174 -15.49 1.95 5.89
CA GLY A 174 -16.18 1.32 7.01
C GLY A 174 -16.10 2.15 8.29
N LYS A 175 -15.95 1.51 9.45
CA LYS A 175 -15.89 2.24 10.72
C LYS A 175 -14.46 2.65 11.08
N GLY A 176 -14.32 3.86 11.60
CA GLY A 176 -13.04 4.33 12.10
C GLY A 176 -13.12 5.55 12.98
N GLU A 177 -11.94 5.99 13.42
CA GLU A 177 -11.70 7.16 14.23
C GLU A 177 -10.65 8.04 13.55
N MET A 178 -10.91 9.34 13.47
CA MET A 178 -9.94 10.35 13.01
C MET A 178 -9.70 11.36 14.12
N THR A 179 -8.46 11.55 14.52
CA THR A 179 -8.02 12.63 15.41
C THR A 179 -7.34 13.73 14.61
N PHE A 180 -7.61 14.98 14.97
CA PHE A 180 -7.08 16.17 14.32
C PHE A 180 -6.06 16.88 15.22
N PRO A 181 -5.09 17.60 14.64
CA PRO A 181 -4.07 18.35 15.41
C PRO A 181 -4.65 19.38 16.38
N ASP A 182 -5.82 19.93 16.06
CA ASP A 182 -6.54 20.89 16.91
C ASP A 182 -7.32 20.23 18.05
N GLY A 183 -7.16 18.91 18.25
CA GLY A 183 -7.81 18.13 19.31
C GLY A 183 -9.23 17.68 18.98
N ARG A 184 -9.77 18.00 17.79
CA ARG A 184 -11.03 17.40 17.34
C ARG A 184 -10.87 15.89 17.15
N LYS A 185 -11.98 15.17 17.30
CA LYS A 185 -12.04 13.72 17.09
C LYS A 185 -13.36 13.34 16.42
N TYR A 186 -13.28 12.65 15.30
CA TYR A 186 -14.42 12.02 14.63
C TYR A 186 -14.42 10.52 14.86
N VAL A 187 -15.58 9.95 15.18
CA VAL A 187 -15.82 8.50 15.21
C VAL A 187 -17.06 8.21 14.39
N GLY A 188 -16.94 7.38 13.36
CA GLY A 188 -18.06 7.11 12.46
C GLY A 188 -17.66 6.32 11.24
N GLU A 189 -18.49 6.45 10.22
CA GLU A 189 -18.33 5.79 8.93
C GLU A 189 -17.40 6.61 8.00
N PHE A 190 -16.64 5.88 7.17
CA PHE A 190 -15.73 6.41 6.18
C PHE A 190 -16.01 5.76 4.82
N GLN A 191 -15.88 6.53 3.76
CA GLN A 191 -15.93 6.04 2.39
C GLN A 191 -14.94 6.83 1.54
N MET A 192 -14.09 6.12 0.78
CA MET A 192 -13.09 6.74 -0.12
C MET A 192 -12.29 7.86 0.55
N ASN A 193 -11.80 7.61 1.77
CA ASN A 193 -11.00 8.55 2.57
C ASN A 193 -11.74 9.76 3.17
N LYS A 194 -13.08 9.76 3.14
CA LYS A 194 -13.91 10.86 3.67
C LYS A 194 -14.84 10.36 4.77
N MET A 195 -15.15 11.24 5.72
CA MET A 195 -16.22 11.02 6.69
C MET A 195 -17.56 10.99 5.93
N GLN A 196 -18.31 9.91 6.11
CA GLN A 196 -19.52 9.62 5.35
C GLN A 196 -20.50 8.88 6.25
N GLY A 197 -21.81 9.04 6.06
CA GLY A 197 -22.80 8.26 6.83
C GLY A 197 -22.87 8.69 8.29
N GLN A 198 -23.17 7.76 9.20
CA GLN A 198 -23.37 8.08 10.61
C GLN A 198 -22.05 8.30 11.35
N GLY A 199 -21.98 9.33 12.19
CA GLY A 199 -20.80 9.60 13.01
C GLY A 199 -21.00 10.68 14.07
N MET A 200 -19.93 10.91 14.84
CA MET A 200 -19.86 11.89 15.90
C MET A 200 -18.53 12.63 15.85
N MET A 201 -18.58 13.95 15.64
CA MET A 201 -17.45 14.86 15.84
C MET A 201 -17.46 15.38 17.28
N ARG A 202 -16.33 15.34 17.96
CA ARG A 202 -16.09 15.89 19.30
C ARG A 202 -15.06 17.01 19.22
N TYR A 203 -15.32 18.10 19.92
CA TYR A 203 -14.45 19.27 19.99
C TYR A 203 -13.73 19.33 21.35
N PRO A 204 -12.55 19.98 21.43
CA PRO A 204 -11.81 20.13 22.68
C PRO A 204 -12.59 20.80 23.81
N ASP A 205 -13.53 21.70 23.46
CA ASP A 205 -14.42 22.41 24.40
C ASP A 205 -15.59 21.56 24.91
N GLY A 206 -15.67 20.28 24.49
CA GLY A 206 -16.72 19.34 24.90
C GLY A 206 -17.97 19.34 24.01
N ARG A 207 -18.10 20.28 23.05
CA ARG A 207 -19.18 20.25 22.06
C ARG A 207 -19.11 18.98 21.21
N LYS A 208 -20.27 18.55 20.70
CA LYS A 208 -20.39 17.37 19.84
C LYS A 208 -21.40 17.60 18.72
N GLU A 209 -21.07 17.12 17.53
CA GLU A 209 -21.99 17.03 16.38
C GLU A 209 -22.20 15.54 16.08
N GLU A 210 -23.41 15.04 16.29
CA GLU A 210 -23.77 13.64 16.10
C GLU A 210 -24.90 13.54 15.07
N GLY A 211 -24.71 12.68 14.07
CA GLY A 211 -25.65 12.49 12.98
C GLY A 211 -24.93 12.12 11.68
N LEU A 212 -25.47 12.59 10.57
CA LEU A 212 -24.99 12.27 9.24
C LEU A 212 -23.87 13.20 8.78
N PHE A 213 -22.89 12.59 8.12
CA PHE A 213 -21.78 13.24 7.44
C PHE A 213 -21.81 12.88 5.96
N SER A 214 -21.48 13.85 5.11
CA SER A 214 -21.29 13.64 3.68
C SER A 214 -20.11 14.47 3.21
N GLU A 215 -19.15 13.84 2.55
CA GLU A 215 -17.99 14.54 1.97
C GLU A 215 -17.26 15.41 3.00
N ASP A 216 -16.96 14.84 4.18
CA ASP A 216 -16.31 15.48 5.33
C ASP A 216 -17.12 16.57 6.05
N LYS A 217 -18.40 16.74 5.74
CA LYS A 217 -19.27 17.76 6.34
C LYS A 217 -20.42 17.16 7.13
N PHE A 218 -20.69 17.71 8.31
CA PHE A 218 -21.91 17.41 9.05
C PHE A 218 -23.13 17.98 8.31
N ILE A 219 -24.14 17.14 8.05
CA ILE A 219 -25.36 17.53 7.31
C ILE A 219 -26.62 17.51 8.20
N GLY A 220 -26.52 17.07 9.45
CA GLY A 220 -27.64 17.07 10.40
C GLY A 220 -27.94 15.69 10.99
N LYS A 221 -28.94 15.61 11.86
CA LYS A 221 -29.33 14.36 12.57
C LYS A 221 -30.11 13.38 11.70
N ASN A 222 -30.88 13.91 10.74
CA ASN A 222 -31.73 13.15 9.83
C ASN A 222 -31.21 13.30 8.40
N LYS A 223 -31.49 12.32 7.53
CA LYS A 223 -31.26 12.52 6.08
C LYS A 223 -32.19 13.65 5.65
N PRO A 224 -31.69 14.69 4.95
CA PRO A 224 -32.59 15.63 4.29
C PRO A 224 -33.55 14.82 3.43
N ASP A 225 -34.85 15.03 3.60
CA ASP A 225 -35.80 14.53 2.63
C ASP A 225 -35.49 15.17 1.26
N GLU A 226 -35.95 14.55 0.16
CA GLU A 226 -35.72 15.07 -1.20
C GLU A 226 -36.30 16.48 -1.41
N ASN A 227 -37.02 17.01 -0.42
CA ASN A 227 -37.70 18.31 -0.41
C ASN A 227 -37.06 19.35 0.53
N GLY A 228 -35.97 19.04 1.24
CA GLY A 228 -35.16 20.01 1.98
C GLY A 228 -35.73 20.52 3.30
N ASN A 229 -36.64 19.81 3.98
CA ASN A 229 -37.13 20.18 5.32
C ASN A 229 -36.55 19.26 6.41
N GLY A 230 -35.76 19.84 7.31
CA GLY A 230 -35.18 19.21 8.50
C GLY A 230 -35.84 19.65 9.80
#